data_AF-A0A2T4ABX2-F1
#
_entry.id   AF-A0A2T4ABX2-F1
#
_cell.length_a   1.000
_cell.length_b   1.000
_cell.length_c   1.000
_cell.angle_alpha   90.00
_cell.angle_beta   90.00
_cell.angle_gamma   90.00
#
_symmetry.space_group_name_H-M   'P 1'
#
loop_
_entity.id
_entity.type
_entity.pdbx_description
1 polymer ?
#
loop_
_entity_poly.entity_id
_entity_poly.type
_entity_poly.pdbx_seq_one_letter_code
_entity_poly.pdbx_strand_id
1 'polypeptide(L)' 'MADMISNTHVGSVDLKDNARAHIGNVVHIHQAEDRCLSDLRNTDPRLDKACIEDIKGGLFEDLYRWILEHKDFR' A
#
# COMPACT_ATOMS: atom_id res chain seq x y z
N MET A 1 -2.47 17.03 14.15
CA MET A 1 -1.51 16.80 13.06
C MET A 1 -0.26 17.56 13.45
N ALA A 2 0.80 16.84 13.85
CA ALA A 2 2.07 17.44 14.21
C ALA A 2 3.11 16.90 13.22
N ASP A 3 3.72 17.80 12.46
CA ASP A 3 4.79 17.43 11.54
C ASP A 3 5.99 16.94 12.34
N MET A 4 6.45 15.72 12.02
CA MET A 4 7.63 15.11 12.62
C MET A 4 8.87 15.81 12.05
N ILE A 5 9.35 16.84 12.73
CA ILE A 5 10.58 17.55 12.36
C ILE A 5 11.77 16.60 12.60
N SER A 6 12.32 16.03 11.53
CA SER A 6 13.56 15.25 11.59
C SER A 6 14.75 16.19 11.47
N ASN A 7 15.40 16.49 12.59
CA ASN A 7 16.66 17.24 12.58
C ASN A 7 17.81 16.28 12.31
N THR A 8 18.32 16.27 11.08
CA THR A 8 19.51 15.47 10.70
C THR A 8 20.75 16.37 10.75
N HIS A 9 21.65 16.13 11.70
CA HIS A 9 22.93 16.85 11.82
C HIS A 9 24.07 15.97 11.32
N VAL A 10 24.85 16.46 10.35
CA VAL A 10 26.00 15.73 9.79
C VAL A 10 27.26 16.56 9.93
N GLY A 11 28.27 16.01 10.62
CA GLY A 11 29.52 16.71 10.92
C GLY A 11 30.49 16.78 9.75
N SER A 12 30.69 15.68 9.00
CA SER A 12 31.54 15.67 7.81
C SER A 12 31.22 14.49 6.91
N VAL A 13 31.28 14.69 5.59
CA VAL A 13 31.13 13.64 4.58
C VAL A 13 32.30 13.76 3.62
N ASP A 14 33.12 12.72 3.54
CA ASP A 14 34.22 12.61 2.57
C ASP A 14 33.81 11.65 1.44
N LEU A 15 33.83 12.14 0.20
CA LEU A 15 33.45 11.38 -0.99
C LEU A 15 34.62 11.39 -1.98
N LYS A 16 34.89 10.23 -2.58
CA LYS A 16 35.94 10.06 -3.59
C LYS A 16 35.33 9.64 -4.92
N ASP A 17 36.03 9.95 -6.00
CA ASP A 17 35.63 9.60 -7.37
C ASP A 17 34.17 9.99 -7.65
N ASN A 18 33.40 9.12 -8.31
CA ASN A 18 32.00 9.37 -8.66
C ASN A 18 31.00 8.97 -7.55
N ALA A 19 31.42 8.97 -6.29
CA ALA A 19 30.54 8.59 -5.18
C ALA A 19 29.41 9.63 -4.95
N ARG A 20 28.20 9.13 -4.70
CA ARG A 20 27.03 9.95 -4.36
C ARG A 20 26.49 9.52 -3.00
N ALA A 21 26.34 10.47 -2.09
CA ALA A 21 25.68 10.25 -0.81
C ALA A 21 24.33 10.95 -0.76
N HIS A 22 23.34 10.30 -0.14
CA HIS A 22 22.06 10.89 0.20
C HIS A 22 22.02 11.12 1.72
N ILE A 23 21.72 12.34 2.15
CA ILE A 23 21.71 12.74 3.56
C ILE A 23 20.32 13.28 3.91
N GLY A 24 19.64 12.59 4.84
CA GLY A 24 18.26 12.87 5.25
C GLY A 24 17.44 11.58 5.33
N ASN A 25 16.19 11.68 5.79
CA ASN A 25 15.23 10.57 5.65
C ASN A 25 14.83 10.45 4.18
N VAL A 26 15.07 9.28 3.58
CA VAL A 26 14.35 8.88 2.37
C VAL A 26 12.91 8.63 2.79
N VAL A 27 12.11 9.69 2.82
CA VAL A 27 10.67 9.52 2.80
C VAL A 27 10.39 8.96 1.41
N HIS A 28 10.19 7.65 1.32
CA HIS A 28 9.34 7.12 0.26
C HIS A 28 7.97 7.74 0.51
N ILE A 29 7.78 8.99 0.08
CA ILE A 29 6.44 9.47 -0.16
C ILE A 29 6.01 8.54 -1.28
N HIS A 30 5.06 7.66 -0.98
CA HIS A 30 4.27 7.00 -2.00
C HIS A 30 3.51 8.13 -2.74
N GLN A 31 4.24 8.90 -3.56
CA GLN A 31 3.75 9.67 -4.69
C GLN A 31 3.66 8.77 -5.92
N ALA A 32 3.83 7.45 -5.76
CA ALA A 32 2.95 6.59 -6.50
C ALA A 32 1.55 7.02 -6.07
N GLU A 33 0.90 7.81 -6.91
CA GLU A 33 -0.54 7.68 -7.14
C GLU A 33 -0.92 6.26 -6.74
N ASP A 34 -1.91 6.11 -5.87
CA ASP A 34 -2.44 4.81 -5.48
C ASP A 34 -3.06 4.11 -6.72
N ARG A 35 -2.33 3.94 -7.82
CA ARG A 35 -2.69 3.20 -9.02
C ARG A 35 -3.04 1.79 -8.61
N CYS A 36 -2.26 1.17 -7.71
CA CYS A 36 -2.63 -0.09 -7.11
C CYS A 36 -4.00 -0.07 -6.41
N LEU A 37 -4.36 0.98 -5.65
CA LEU A 37 -5.69 1.04 -5.04
C LEU A 37 -6.78 1.40 -6.05
N SER A 38 -6.44 2.16 -7.09
CA SER A 38 -7.36 2.52 -8.18
C SER A 38 -7.69 1.29 -9.03
N ASP A 39 -6.67 0.48 -9.34
CA ASP A 39 -6.78 -0.82 -10.00
C ASP A 39 -7.57 -1.81 -9.13
N LEU A 40 -7.41 -1.75 -7.79
CA LEU A 40 -8.16 -2.57 -6.84
C LEU A 40 -9.61 -2.10 -6.65
N ARG A 41 -9.91 -0.81 -6.88
CA ARG A 41 -11.23 -0.18 -6.72
C ARG A 41 -11.81 0.21 -8.08
N ASN A 42 -11.73 -0.70 -9.05
CA ASN A 42 -12.34 -0.54 -10.37
C ASN A 42 -13.87 -0.33 -10.28
N THR A 43 -14.46 -0.82 -9.20
CA THR A 43 -15.86 -0.62 -8.79
C THR A 43 -15.90 -0.11 -7.34
N ASP A 44 -17.04 0.45 -6.90
CA ASP A 44 -17.24 0.81 -5.49
C ASP A 44 -17.55 -0.47 -4.69
N PRO A 45 -16.63 -0.95 -3.82
CA PRO A 45 -16.80 -2.21 -3.11
C PRO A 45 -18.04 -2.24 -2.20
N ARG A 46 -18.54 -1.06 -1.76
CA ARG A 46 -19.75 -0.98 -0.94
C ARG A 46 -21.00 -1.28 -1.76
N LEU A 47 -21.05 -0.77 -3.00
CA LEU A 47 -22.14 -1.03 -3.93
C LEU A 47 -22.09 -2.47 -4.43
N ASP A 48 -20.89 -3.00 -4.72
CA ASP A 48 -20.73 -4.39 -5.13
C ASP A 48 -21.21 -5.35 -4.04
N LYS A 49 -20.83 -5.08 -2.78
CA LYS A 49 -21.32 -5.84 -1.62
C LYS A 49 -22.84 -5.84 -1.57
N ALA A 50 -23.47 -4.66 -1.59
CA ALA A 50 -24.92 -4.53 -1.51
C ALA A 50 -25.61 -5.29 -2.67
N CYS A 51 -25.09 -5.16 -3.89
CA CYS A 51 -25.62 -5.83 -5.08
C CYS A 51 -25.53 -7.37 -4.97
N ILE A 52 -24.40 -7.91 -4.50
CA ILE A 52 -24.23 -9.35 -4.29
C ILE A 52 -25.22 -9.85 -3.23
N GLU A 53 -25.38 -9.12 -2.13
CA GLU A 53 -26.30 -9.49 -1.06
C GLU A 53 -27.77 -9.50 -1.57
N ASP A 54 -28.18 -8.48 -2.32
CA ASP A 54 -29.55 -8.33 -2.83
C ASP A 54 -29.90 -9.35 -3.92
N ILE A 55 -28.98 -9.60 -4.86
CA ILE A 55 -29.28 -10.40 -6.07
C ILE A 55 -28.91 -11.87 -5.88
N LYS A 56 -27.85 -12.17 -5.11
CA LYS A 56 -27.27 -13.52 -5.02
C LYS A 56 -27.51 -14.22 -3.68
N GLY A 57 -28.21 -13.56 -2.75
CA GLY A 57 -28.58 -14.16 -1.47
C GLY A 57 -27.47 -14.11 -0.40
N GLY A 58 -26.51 -13.20 -0.54
CA GLY A 58 -25.49 -12.93 0.47
C GLY A 58 -24.05 -13.23 0.06
N LEU A 59 -23.10 -12.74 0.86
CA LEU A 59 -21.69 -13.15 0.80
C LEU A 59 -21.48 -14.38 1.68
N PHE A 60 -20.72 -15.35 1.18
CA PHE A 60 -20.26 -16.47 1.98
C PHE A 60 -19.16 -15.99 2.93
N GLU A 61 -19.47 -15.87 4.22
CA GLU A 61 -18.58 -15.36 5.27
C GLU A 61 -17.22 -16.08 5.32
N ASP A 62 -17.18 -17.33 4.86
CA ASP A 62 -16.02 -18.22 4.97
C ASP A 62 -15.28 -18.47 3.66
N LEU A 63 -15.69 -17.85 2.56
CA LEU A 63 -15.06 -18.06 1.27
C LEU A 63 -13.59 -17.62 1.27
N TYR A 64 -13.26 -16.56 2.00
CA TYR A 64 -11.87 -16.09 2.11
C TYR A 64 -10.97 -17.13 2.78
N ARG A 65 -11.50 -17.92 3.74
CA ARG A 65 -10.75 -19.01 4.39
C ARG A 65 -10.42 -20.11 3.39
N TRP A 66 -11.40 -20.51 2.57
CA TRP A 66 -11.21 -21.50 1.50
C TRP A 66 -10.13 -21.07 0.50
N ILE A 67 -10.14 -19.81 0.06
CA ILE A 67 -9.14 -19.28 -0.89
C ILE A 67 -7.73 -19.37 -0.29
N LEU A 68 -7.57 -18.96 0.99
CA LEU A 68 -6.28 -18.96 1.67
C LEU A 68 -5.76 -20.36 2.01
N GLU A 69 -6.67 -21.34 2.16
CA GLU A 69 -6.33 -22.74 2.41
C GLU A 69 -6.01 -23.52 1.12
N HIS A 70 -6.41 -23.00 -0.05
CA HIS A 70 -6.20 -23.68 -1.33
C HIS A 70 -4.73 -23.59 -1.76
N LYS A 71 -4.13 -24.74 -2.08
CA LYS A 71 -2.70 -24.84 -2.44
C LYS A 71 -2.33 -24.07 -3.70
N ASP A 72 -3.28 -23.85 -4.60
CA ASP A 72 -3.06 -23.15 -5.87
C ASP A 72 -2.96 -21.62 -5.71
N PHE A 73 -3.41 -21.09 -4.56
CA PHE A 73 -3.38 -19.66 -4.24
C PHE A 73 -2.38 -19.32 -3.12
N ARG A 74 -1.48 -20.25 -2.78
CA ARG A 74 -0.44 -20.09 -1.76
C ARG A 74 0.94 -19.85 -2.36
#